data_AF-A0A2D7ZA71-F1
#
_entry.id   AF-A0A2D7ZA71-F1
#
_cell.length_a   1.000
_cell.length_b   1.000
_cell.length_c   1.000
_cell.angle_alpha   90.00
_cell.angle_beta   90.00
_cell.angle_gamma   90.00
#
_symmetry.space_group_name_H-M   'P 1'
#
loop_
_entity.id
_entity.type
_entity.pdbx_description
1 polymer ?
#
loop_
_entity_poly.entity_id
_entity_poly.type
_entity_poly.pdbx_seq_one_letter_code
_entity_poly.pdbx_strand_id
1 'polypeptide(L)'
;MPLIEGTGGHHDAELSARLSARFTPRDDGRLGDALDGNRPIVIFERKMFETIQDSLERTFGPLGRRYANAMAEVEANRWSEVEWPSSLFGKWKKRVALISEEYQLRGIGSISKVNDGDEKIIRARRFVRTSLLAGALTASFEQLTESNHRMRWEDDRDNGAKIILEATDRPFFKPEEPTPTEGVKGSRPESELIHGAGITPEGVMMLEEVPSIILPSRFFDALITVLESLQEEGTAALTDSRCE
;
A
#
# COMPACT_ATOMS: atom_id res chain seq x y z
N MET A 1 1.48 -5.27 35.29
CA MET A 1 1.96 -3.97 35.81
C MET A 1 1.59 -2.94 34.75
N PRO A 2 0.73 -1.96 35.05
CA PRO A 2 -0.01 -1.21 34.04
C PRO A 2 0.82 0.01 33.58
N LEU A 3 1.04 0.10 32.28
CA LEU A 3 1.34 1.34 31.58
C LEU A 3 0.39 1.39 30.38
N ILE A 4 -0.91 1.51 30.67
CA ILE A 4 -1.87 1.99 29.69
C ILE A 4 -2.22 3.39 30.15
N GLU A 5 -1.48 4.35 29.66
CA GLU A 5 -1.91 5.73 29.52
C GLU A 5 -1.04 6.32 28.42
N GLY A 6 -1.38 5.95 27.17
CA GLY A 6 -1.10 6.80 26.03
C GLY A 6 -1.86 8.10 26.26
N THR A 7 -1.14 9.09 26.75
CA THR A 7 -1.67 10.40 27.06
C THR A 7 -1.92 11.17 25.76
N GLY A 8 -3.18 11.16 25.29
CA GLY A 8 -3.71 12.27 24.50
C GLY A 8 -4.03 12.02 23.02
N GLY A 9 -4.14 10.78 22.55
CA GLY A 9 -4.74 10.46 21.26
C GLY A 9 -6.25 10.23 21.31
N HIS A 10 -6.98 10.56 20.24
CA HIS A 10 -8.31 9.99 20.02
C HIS A 10 -8.17 8.47 19.84
N HIS A 11 -8.32 7.71 20.92
CA HIS A 11 -8.53 6.27 20.84
C HIS A 11 -9.86 6.00 20.16
N ASP A 12 -9.80 5.65 18.88
CA ASP A 12 -10.97 5.22 18.13
C ASP A 12 -11.17 3.71 18.40
N ALA A 13 -12.07 3.43 19.34
CA ALA A 13 -12.41 2.06 19.72
C ALA A 13 -12.99 1.27 18.53
N GLU A 14 -13.70 1.93 17.61
CA GLU A 14 -14.24 1.30 16.41
C GLU A 14 -13.10 0.91 15.46
N LEU A 15 -12.15 1.81 15.23
CA LEU A 15 -10.98 1.51 14.42
C LEU A 15 -10.13 0.39 15.02
N SER A 16 -9.85 0.45 16.33
CA SER A 16 -9.08 -0.59 17.03
C SER A 16 -9.77 -1.96 16.89
N ALA A 17 -11.10 -1.99 16.99
CA ALA A 17 -11.88 -3.21 16.76
C ALA A 17 -11.79 -3.67 15.30
N ARG A 18 -11.89 -2.76 14.32
CA ARG A 18 -11.75 -3.07 12.88
C ARG A 18 -10.37 -3.64 12.54
N LEU A 19 -9.31 -3.04 13.08
CA LEU A 19 -7.94 -3.49 12.87
C LEU A 19 -7.69 -4.85 13.53
N SER A 20 -8.15 -5.04 14.76
CA SER A 20 -8.02 -6.33 15.46
C SER A 20 -8.84 -7.45 14.81
N ALA A 21 -10.00 -7.12 14.24
CA ALA A 21 -10.82 -8.09 13.50
C ALA A 21 -10.20 -8.47 12.16
N ARG A 22 -9.43 -7.57 11.55
CA ARG A 22 -8.83 -7.77 10.22
C ARG A 22 -7.44 -8.39 10.28
N PHE A 23 -6.59 -7.88 11.16
CA PHE A 23 -5.18 -8.24 11.23
C PHE A 23 -4.94 -9.16 12.41
N THR A 24 -4.88 -10.46 12.11
CA THR A 24 -4.85 -11.51 13.13
C THR A 24 -3.44 -12.08 13.27
N PRO A 25 -3.00 -12.44 14.50
CA PRO A 25 -1.76 -13.18 14.69
C PRO A 25 -1.76 -14.51 13.90
N ARG A 26 -0.61 -14.84 13.33
CA ARG A 26 -0.33 -16.11 12.65
C ARG A 26 0.60 -16.97 13.50
N ASP A 27 0.64 -18.27 13.21
CA ASP A 27 1.52 -19.24 13.88
C ASP A 27 3.02 -18.94 13.69
N ASP A 28 3.38 -18.16 12.67
CA ASP A 28 4.75 -17.74 12.37
C ASP A 28 5.17 -16.45 13.12
N GLY A 29 4.32 -15.94 14.02
CA GLY A 29 4.57 -14.73 14.80
C GLY A 29 4.34 -13.42 14.04
N ARG A 30 3.89 -13.48 12.77
CA ARG A 30 3.51 -12.29 11.99
C ARG A 30 2.02 -12.00 12.14
N LEU A 31 1.62 -10.76 11.82
CA LEU A 31 0.22 -10.46 11.58
C LEU A 31 -0.15 -10.84 10.15
N GLY A 32 -1.33 -11.40 9.95
CA GLY A 32 -1.91 -11.68 8.64
C GLY A 32 -3.16 -10.86 8.37
N ASP A 33 -3.44 -10.56 7.11
CA ASP A 33 -4.67 -9.86 6.70
C ASP A 33 -5.77 -10.88 6.36
N ALA A 34 -6.80 -10.97 7.21
CA ALA A 34 -7.90 -11.92 7.04
C ALA A 34 -8.67 -11.72 5.72
N LEU A 35 -8.63 -10.52 5.13
CA LEU A 35 -9.24 -10.23 3.81
C LEU A 35 -8.33 -10.53 2.62
N ASP A 36 -7.08 -10.91 2.86
CA ASP A 36 -6.10 -11.27 1.84
C ASP A 36 -5.57 -12.69 2.12
N GLY A 37 -6.47 -13.63 2.42
CA GLY A 37 -6.12 -15.04 2.68
C GLY A 37 -5.23 -15.26 3.91
N ASN A 38 -5.31 -14.38 4.91
CA ASN A 38 -4.41 -14.32 6.07
C ASN A 38 -2.92 -14.12 5.69
N ARG A 39 -2.63 -13.55 4.51
CA ARG A 39 -1.25 -13.34 4.05
C ARG A 39 -0.50 -12.36 4.98
N PRO A 40 0.83 -12.54 5.19
CA PRO A 40 1.59 -11.73 6.14
C PRO A 40 1.63 -10.25 5.77
N ILE A 41 1.48 -9.39 6.78
CA ILE A 41 1.62 -7.93 6.67
C ILE A 41 2.80 -7.43 7.51
N VAL A 42 3.24 -6.21 7.20
CA VAL A 42 4.22 -5.47 8.00
C VAL A 42 3.65 -4.10 8.34
N ILE A 43 3.87 -3.67 9.58
CA ILE A 43 3.49 -2.35 10.07
C ILE A 43 4.76 -1.54 10.27
N PHE A 44 4.78 -0.32 9.74
CA PHE A 44 5.87 0.63 9.94
C PHE A 44 5.34 1.94 10.51
N GLU A 45 6.09 2.53 11.44
CA GLU A 45 6.02 3.98 11.63
C GLU A 45 6.32 4.65 10.28
N ARG A 46 5.47 5.60 9.91
CA ARG A 46 5.55 6.34 8.65
C ARG A 46 6.93 6.97 8.45
N LYS A 47 7.47 7.65 9.47
CA LYS A 47 8.76 8.34 9.38
C LYS A 47 9.92 7.36 9.18
N MET A 48 9.87 6.19 9.84
CA MET A 48 10.85 5.13 9.64
C MET A 48 10.79 4.62 8.20
N PHE A 49 9.59 4.37 7.69
CA PHE A 49 9.39 3.93 6.32
C PHE A 49 9.90 4.96 5.29
N GLU A 50 9.56 6.25 5.45
CA GLU A 50 10.07 7.33 4.60
C GLU A 50 11.61 7.40 4.63
N THR A 51 12.22 7.21 5.81
CA THR A 51 13.68 7.19 5.98
C THR A 51 14.34 6.03 5.24
N ILE A 52 13.73 4.83 5.29
CA ILE A 52 14.20 3.66 4.54
C ILE A 52 14.13 3.96 3.04
N GLN A 53 13.01 4.50 2.56
CA GLN A 53 12.82 4.83 1.15
C GLN A 53 13.83 5.87 0.66
N ASP A 54 14.06 6.94 1.43
CA ASP A 54 15.05 7.97 1.09
C ASP A 54 16.47 7.39 1.05
N SER A 55 16.77 6.44 1.92
CA SER A 55 18.07 5.76 1.93
C SER A 55 18.24 4.90 0.68
N LEU A 56 17.21 4.14 0.30
CA LEU A 56 17.22 3.35 -0.94
C LEU A 56 17.36 4.24 -2.18
N GLU A 57 16.64 5.37 -2.25
CA GLU A 57 16.74 6.29 -3.39
C GLU A 57 18.10 7.00 -3.49
N ARG A 58 18.79 7.22 -2.37
CA ARG A 58 20.19 7.71 -2.38
C ARG A 58 21.16 6.67 -2.96
N THR A 59 20.91 5.39 -2.72
CA THR A 59 21.77 4.29 -3.19
C THR A 59 21.50 3.92 -4.64
N PHE A 60 20.24 3.83 -5.04
CA PHE A 60 19.81 3.26 -6.32
C PHE A 60 19.22 4.30 -7.30
N GLY A 61 19.16 5.58 -6.91
CA GLY A 61 18.52 6.63 -7.70
C GLY A 61 17.00 6.68 -7.53
N PRO A 62 16.25 7.42 -8.38
CA PRO A 62 14.80 7.57 -8.24
C PRO A 62 14.04 6.24 -8.37
N LEU A 63 13.33 5.83 -7.31
CA LEU A 63 12.62 4.54 -7.25
C LEU A 63 11.10 4.69 -7.39
N GLY A 64 10.57 5.92 -7.57
CA GLY A 64 9.13 6.19 -7.63
C GLY A 64 8.32 5.25 -8.55
N ARG A 65 8.76 5.01 -9.79
CA ARG A 65 8.09 4.06 -10.70
C ARG A 65 8.16 2.61 -10.23
N ARG A 66 9.28 2.22 -9.61
CA ARG A 66 9.50 0.87 -9.09
C ARG A 66 8.57 0.61 -7.89
N TYR A 67 8.47 1.57 -6.97
CA TYR A 67 7.49 1.52 -5.88
C TYR A 67 6.05 1.41 -6.38
N ALA A 68 5.69 2.22 -7.38
CA ALA A 68 4.34 2.21 -7.94
C ALA A 68 4.01 0.87 -8.60
N ASN A 69 4.92 0.31 -9.40
CA ASN A 69 4.70 -0.98 -10.05
C ASN A 69 4.63 -2.14 -9.04
N ALA A 70 5.56 -2.20 -8.09
CA ALA A 70 5.55 -3.22 -7.04
C ALA A 70 4.25 -3.18 -6.21
N MET A 71 3.77 -1.97 -5.88
CA MET A 71 2.52 -1.81 -5.16
C MET A 71 1.30 -2.19 -6.03
N ALA A 72 1.31 -1.85 -7.33
CA ALA A 72 0.24 -2.22 -8.25
C ALA A 72 0.13 -3.75 -8.39
N GLU A 73 1.24 -4.45 -8.58
CA GLU A 73 1.27 -5.92 -8.68
C GLU A 73 0.70 -6.61 -7.43
N VAL A 74 1.13 -6.14 -6.26
CA VAL A 74 0.70 -6.67 -4.97
C VAL A 74 -0.79 -6.41 -4.73
N GLU A 75 -1.28 -5.20 -4.99
CA GLU A 75 -2.68 -4.85 -4.80
C GLU A 75 -3.59 -5.48 -5.85
N ALA A 76 -3.12 -5.68 -7.09
CA ALA A 76 -3.95 -6.24 -8.16
C ALA A 76 -4.44 -7.64 -7.78
N ASN A 77 -3.54 -8.47 -7.24
CA ASN A 77 -3.88 -9.78 -6.71
C ASN A 77 -4.96 -9.70 -5.62
N ARG A 78 -4.79 -8.79 -4.65
CA ARG A 78 -5.71 -8.59 -3.53
C ARG A 78 -7.10 -8.16 -3.99
N TRP A 79 -7.19 -7.15 -4.86
CA TRP A 79 -8.48 -6.65 -5.36
C TRP A 79 -9.21 -7.67 -6.23
N SER A 80 -8.47 -8.60 -6.84
CA SER A 80 -9.01 -9.68 -7.67
C SER A 80 -9.92 -10.64 -6.88
N GLU A 81 -9.73 -10.70 -5.56
CA GLU A 81 -10.48 -11.56 -4.62
C GLU A 81 -11.61 -10.80 -3.89
N VAL A 82 -11.67 -9.47 -4.03
CA VAL A 82 -12.64 -8.64 -3.29
C VAL A 82 -14.03 -8.71 -3.91
N GLU A 83 -15.03 -8.99 -3.07
CA GLU A 83 -16.43 -8.83 -3.45
C GLU A 83 -16.84 -7.36 -3.50
N TRP A 84 -17.13 -6.87 -4.71
CA TRP A 84 -17.52 -5.49 -4.90
C TRP A 84 -18.97 -5.23 -4.50
N PRO A 85 -19.27 -4.16 -3.74
CA PRO A 85 -20.63 -3.77 -3.39
C PRO A 85 -21.57 -3.76 -4.60
N SER A 86 -22.61 -4.60 -4.54
CA SER A 86 -23.71 -4.66 -5.49
C SER A 86 -24.86 -3.80 -4.97
N SER A 87 -24.90 -2.52 -5.36
CA SER A 87 -25.96 -1.59 -4.97
C SER A 87 -26.73 -1.12 -6.19
N LEU A 88 -28.06 -1.04 -6.09
CA LEU A 88 -28.94 -0.51 -7.15
C LEU A 88 -28.72 0.99 -7.42
N PHE A 89 -28.33 1.74 -6.38
CA PHE A 89 -28.02 3.18 -6.48
C PHE A 89 -26.60 3.47 -5.99
N GLY A 90 -25.91 4.41 -6.64
CA GLY A 90 -24.60 4.90 -6.21
C GLY A 90 -23.50 3.83 -6.20
N LYS A 91 -23.62 2.79 -7.04
CA LYS A 91 -22.66 1.68 -7.15
C LYS A 91 -21.21 2.16 -7.24
N TRP A 92 -20.92 3.08 -8.15
CA TRP A 92 -19.58 3.68 -8.31
C TRP A 92 -19.09 4.34 -7.03
N LYS A 93 -19.88 5.25 -6.45
CA LYS A 93 -19.52 5.97 -5.22
C LYS A 93 -19.22 5.02 -4.07
N LYS A 94 -20.01 3.95 -3.89
CA LYS A 94 -19.79 2.95 -2.84
C LYS A 94 -18.52 2.13 -3.06
N ARG A 95 -18.22 1.76 -4.30
CA ARG A 95 -16.98 1.02 -4.63
C ARG A 95 -15.74 1.90 -4.47
N VAL A 96 -15.80 3.17 -4.87
CA VAL A 96 -14.72 4.15 -4.62
C VAL A 96 -14.56 4.40 -3.11
N ALA A 97 -15.65 4.48 -2.35
CA ALA A 97 -15.60 4.60 -0.90
C ALA A 97 -14.91 3.40 -0.25
N LEU A 98 -15.24 2.17 -0.69
CA LEU A 98 -14.55 0.95 -0.24
C LEU A 98 -13.03 1.04 -0.46
N ILE A 99 -12.59 1.46 -1.66
CA ILE A 99 -11.17 1.64 -1.98
C ILE A 99 -10.53 2.70 -1.07
N SER A 100 -11.21 3.83 -0.85
CA SER A 100 -10.68 4.89 0.01
C SER A 100 -10.60 4.47 1.47
N GLU A 101 -11.63 3.81 2.00
CA GLU A 101 -11.68 3.31 3.38
C GLU A 101 -10.59 2.26 3.60
N GLU A 102 -10.35 1.42 2.60
CA GLU A 102 -9.29 0.42 2.59
C GLU A 102 -7.89 1.04 2.73
N TYR A 103 -7.56 2.01 1.86
CA TYR A 103 -6.25 2.65 1.90
C TYR A 103 -6.07 3.59 3.08
N GLN A 104 -7.17 4.16 3.59
CA GLN A 104 -7.13 4.94 4.81
C GLN A 104 -6.89 4.04 6.03
N LEU A 105 -7.56 2.89 6.11
CA LEU A 105 -7.39 1.91 7.19
C LEU A 105 -5.94 1.44 7.29
N ARG A 106 -5.24 1.29 6.16
CA ARG A 106 -3.84 0.87 6.12
C ARG A 106 -2.83 2.02 6.18
N GLY A 107 -3.28 3.28 6.29
CA GLY A 107 -2.39 4.44 6.29
C GLY A 107 -1.66 4.69 4.96
N ILE A 108 -2.13 4.11 3.85
CA ILE A 108 -1.54 4.27 2.50
C ILE A 108 -1.97 5.62 1.89
N GLY A 109 -3.23 6.02 2.11
CA GLY A 109 -3.76 7.31 1.66
C GLY A 109 -5.29 7.36 1.63
N SER A 110 -5.82 8.54 1.31
CA SER A 110 -7.27 8.79 1.25
C SER A 110 -7.64 9.45 -0.07
N ILE A 111 -8.73 8.98 -0.70
CA ILE A 111 -9.30 9.60 -1.91
C ILE A 111 -10.18 10.78 -1.49
N SER A 112 -9.81 11.98 -1.92
CA SER A 112 -10.58 13.20 -1.64
C SER A 112 -11.61 13.51 -2.73
N LYS A 113 -11.28 13.19 -3.99
CA LYS A 113 -12.14 13.44 -5.16
C LYS A 113 -11.74 12.51 -6.29
N VAL A 114 -12.74 12.03 -7.02
CA VAL A 114 -12.56 11.33 -8.30
C VAL A 114 -13.32 12.10 -9.36
N ASN A 115 -12.64 12.46 -10.44
CA ASN A 115 -13.29 12.87 -11.67
C ASN A 115 -13.30 11.67 -12.61
N ASP A 116 -14.50 11.23 -12.99
CA ASP A 116 -14.72 10.06 -13.82
C ASP A 116 -15.01 10.52 -15.25
N GLY A 117 -13.95 10.70 -16.04
CA GLY A 117 -13.98 10.96 -17.48
C GLY A 117 -13.11 9.96 -18.23
N ASP A 118 -12.76 10.26 -19.47
CA ASP A 118 -11.87 9.43 -20.31
C ASP A 118 -10.51 9.17 -19.61
N GLU A 119 -9.98 10.21 -18.97
CA GLU A 119 -8.94 10.09 -17.95
C GLU A 119 -9.58 10.16 -16.55
N LYS A 120 -9.26 9.20 -15.68
CA LYS A 120 -9.67 9.26 -14.28
C LYS A 120 -8.68 10.11 -13.51
N ILE A 121 -9.16 11.22 -12.96
CA ILE A 121 -8.34 12.11 -12.13
C ILE A 121 -8.72 11.92 -10.68
N ILE A 122 -7.81 11.33 -9.92
CA ILE A 122 -7.98 11.03 -8.51
C ILE A 122 -7.15 12.03 -7.71
N ARG A 123 -7.81 12.84 -6.90
CA ARG A 123 -7.14 13.70 -5.92
C ARG A 123 -7.07 12.94 -4.60
N ALA A 124 -5.86 12.76 -4.09
CA ALA A 124 -5.63 12.07 -2.85
C ALA A 124 -4.86 12.92 -1.86
N ARG A 125 -5.00 12.59 -0.57
CA ARG A 125 -4.29 13.26 0.52
C ARG A 125 -3.82 12.21 1.52
N ARG A 126 -3.02 12.65 2.48
CA ARG A 126 -2.70 11.88 3.70
C ARG A 126 -2.00 10.54 3.38
N PHE A 127 -1.16 10.55 2.35
CA PHE A 127 -0.37 9.41 1.89
C PHE A 127 1.08 9.54 2.32
N VAL A 128 1.79 8.42 2.40
CA VAL A 128 3.22 8.38 2.76
C VAL A 128 4.11 8.72 1.56
N ARG A 129 3.82 8.11 0.41
CA ARG A 129 4.45 8.43 -0.87
C ARG A 129 3.42 8.39 -1.99
N THR A 130 3.45 9.40 -2.85
CA THR A 130 2.53 9.48 -3.99
C THR A 130 2.65 8.29 -4.91
N SER A 131 3.87 7.78 -5.14
CA SER A 131 4.12 6.61 -5.99
C SER A 131 3.44 5.34 -5.47
N LEU A 132 3.52 5.07 -4.16
CA LEU A 132 2.86 3.90 -3.56
C LEU A 132 1.35 3.99 -3.72
N LEU A 133 0.79 5.14 -3.36
CA LEU A 133 -0.65 5.33 -3.50
C LEU A 133 -1.09 5.26 -4.97
N ALA A 134 -0.30 5.79 -5.90
CA ALA A 134 -0.59 5.70 -7.33
C ALA A 134 -0.62 4.24 -7.79
N GLY A 135 0.36 3.42 -7.40
CA GLY A 135 0.37 1.99 -7.69
C GLY A 135 -0.86 1.27 -7.14
N ALA A 136 -1.16 1.49 -5.86
CA ALA A 136 -2.31 0.89 -5.20
C ALA A 136 -3.64 1.31 -5.87
N LEU A 137 -3.82 2.60 -6.13
CA LEU A 137 -5.02 3.11 -6.80
C LEU A 137 -5.16 2.55 -8.20
N THR A 138 -4.06 2.45 -8.96
CA THR A 138 -4.06 1.86 -10.31
C THR A 138 -4.65 0.45 -10.27
N ALA A 139 -4.09 -0.43 -9.45
CA ALA A 139 -4.57 -1.80 -9.30
C ALA A 139 -6.06 -1.88 -8.91
N SER A 140 -6.48 -1.09 -7.92
CA SER A 140 -7.88 -1.08 -7.48
C SER A 140 -8.84 -0.58 -8.56
N PHE A 141 -8.44 0.41 -9.35
CA PHE A 141 -9.27 0.98 -10.41
C PHE A 141 -9.29 0.09 -11.65
N GLU A 142 -8.17 -0.54 -12.01
CA GLU A 142 -8.12 -1.54 -13.09
C GLU A 142 -9.07 -2.70 -12.79
N GLN A 143 -9.07 -3.20 -11.54
CA GLN A 143 -10.00 -4.24 -11.13
C GLN A 143 -11.45 -3.77 -11.04
N LEU A 144 -11.68 -2.52 -10.64
CA LEU A 144 -13.01 -1.92 -10.54
C LEU A 144 -13.67 -1.70 -11.91
N THR A 145 -12.88 -1.31 -12.91
CA THR A 145 -13.35 -0.98 -14.25
C THR A 145 -13.12 -2.09 -15.27
N GLU A 146 -12.38 -3.14 -14.88
CA GLU A 146 -11.94 -4.23 -15.76
C GLU A 146 -11.19 -3.71 -17.01
N SER A 147 -10.30 -2.74 -16.81
CA SER A 147 -9.53 -2.08 -17.88
C SER A 147 -8.13 -1.75 -17.41
N ASN A 148 -7.11 -1.92 -18.25
CA ASN A 148 -5.74 -1.52 -17.93
C ASN A 148 -5.58 -0.01 -18.02
N HIS A 149 -4.84 0.57 -17.09
CA HIS A 149 -4.56 2.00 -17.05
C HIS A 149 -3.07 2.29 -17.10
N ARG A 150 -2.70 3.30 -17.87
CA ARG A 150 -1.42 3.97 -17.72
C ARG A 150 -1.52 4.94 -16.56
N MET A 151 -0.74 4.71 -15.51
CA MET A 151 -0.69 5.60 -14.36
C MET A 151 0.33 6.73 -14.53
N ARG A 152 -0.06 7.93 -14.10
CA ARG A 152 0.79 9.10 -13.90
C ARG A 152 0.41 9.75 -12.57
N TRP A 153 1.36 10.46 -11.95
CA TRP A 153 1.06 11.23 -10.76
C TRP A 153 1.82 12.54 -10.72
N GLU A 154 1.19 13.52 -10.08
CA GLU A 154 1.76 14.82 -9.71
C GLU A 154 1.66 14.92 -8.19
N ASP A 155 2.78 15.23 -7.54
CA ASP A 155 2.83 15.48 -6.09
C ASP A 155 2.84 16.99 -5.86
N ASP A 156 1.73 17.50 -5.33
CA ASP A 156 1.61 18.89 -4.91
C ASP A 156 1.62 18.90 -3.38
N ARG A 157 2.81 19.08 -2.81
CA ARG A 157 3.09 18.92 -1.36
C ARG A 157 2.07 19.62 -0.46
N ASP A 158 1.50 20.73 -0.90
CA ASP A 158 0.55 21.53 -0.13
C ASP A 158 -0.92 21.11 -0.36
N ASN A 159 -1.25 20.58 -1.54
CA ASN A 159 -2.63 20.26 -1.93
C ASN A 159 -2.96 18.76 -1.99
N GLY A 160 -1.94 17.91 -1.83
CA GLY A 160 -2.00 16.47 -1.96
C GLY A 160 -1.53 15.96 -3.33
N ALA A 161 -1.88 14.73 -3.65
CA ALA A 161 -1.48 14.09 -4.89
C ALA A 161 -2.62 14.17 -5.92
N LYS A 162 -2.23 14.28 -7.18
CA LYS A 162 -3.10 14.04 -8.33
C LYS A 162 -2.60 12.80 -9.05
N ILE A 163 -3.38 11.73 -8.98
CA ILE A 163 -3.15 10.49 -9.71
C ILE A 163 -4.04 10.54 -10.96
N ILE A 164 -3.46 10.24 -12.12
CA ILE A 164 -4.13 10.22 -13.41
C ILE A 164 -4.05 8.79 -13.93
N LEU A 165 -5.20 8.19 -14.18
CA LEU A 165 -5.32 6.86 -14.77
C LEU A 165 -5.96 7.00 -16.15
N GLU A 166 -5.20 6.67 -17.17
CA GLU A 166 -5.61 6.76 -18.57
C GLU A 166 -5.85 5.34 -19.09
N ALA A 167 -7.06 5.03 -19.53
CA ALA A 167 -7.38 3.72 -20.06
C ALA A 167 -6.50 3.41 -21.29
N THR A 168 -6.12 2.14 -21.43
CA THR A 168 -5.30 1.68 -22.57
C THR A 168 -6.03 0.62 -23.37
N ASP A 169 -5.66 0.46 -24.63
CA ASP A 169 -6.21 -0.59 -25.51
C ASP A 169 -5.71 -2.00 -25.16
N ARG A 170 -4.87 -2.13 -24.12
CA ARG A 170 -4.34 -3.44 -23.72
C ARG A 170 -5.43 -4.24 -23.00
N PRO A 171 -5.58 -5.54 -23.30
CA PRO A 171 -6.57 -6.38 -22.64
C PRO A 171 -6.28 -6.47 -21.15
N PHE A 172 -7.30 -6.23 -20.32
CA PHE A 172 -7.20 -6.39 -18.87
C PHE A 172 -6.90 -7.86 -18.54
N PHE A 173 -5.84 -8.09 -17.78
CA PHE A 173 -5.50 -9.41 -17.26
C PHE A 173 -5.73 -9.41 -15.77
N LYS A 174 -6.62 -10.31 -15.32
CA LYS A 174 -6.71 -10.61 -13.90
C LYS A 174 -5.42 -11.34 -13.49
N PRO A 175 -4.67 -10.86 -12.49
CA PRO A 175 -3.46 -11.53 -12.05
C PRO A 175 -3.73 -12.99 -11.68
N GLU A 176 -2.81 -13.88 -12.06
CA GLU A 176 -2.79 -15.24 -11.51
C GLU A 176 -2.14 -15.22 -10.13
N GLU A 177 -2.67 -16.02 -9.22
CA GLU A 177 -2.20 -16.07 -7.83
C GLU A 177 -0.73 -16.55 -7.81
N PRO A 178 0.22 -15.75 -7.29
CA PRO A 178 1.61 -16.18 -7.23
C PRO A 178 1.76 -17.34 -6.23
N THR A 179 2.56 -18.33 -6.60
CA THR A 179 2.91 -19.47 -5.72
C THR A 179 3.54 -18.94 -4.42
N PRO A 180 3.12 -19.39 -3.23
CA PRO A 180 3.71 -18.93 -1.97
C PRO A 180 5.22 -19.18 -1.94
N THR A 181 6.01 -18.13 -1.77
CA THR A 181 7.45 -18.25 -1.46
C THR A 181 7.60 -18.71 -0.02
N GLU A 182 8.38 -19.77 0.22
CA GLU A 182 8.70 -20.24 1.57
C GLU A 182 9.40 -19.12 2.36
N GLY A 183 8.74 -18.62 3.39
CA GLY A 183 9.24 -17.49 4.18
C GLY A 183 10.48 -17.84 5.00
N VAL A 184 11.41 -16.88 5.10
CA VAL A 184 12.54 -16.91 6.03
C VAL A 184 12.03 -17.02 7.47
N LYS A 185 12.39 -18.12 8.15
CA LYS A 185 12.12 -18.34 9.58
C LYS A 185 12.97 -17.40 10.42
N GLY A 186 12.35 -16.40 11.02
CA GLY A 186 12.93 -15.57 12.05
C GLY A 186 11.94 -15.43 13.21
N SER A 187 12.31 -15.92 14.38
CA SER A 187 11.55 -15.71 15.61
C SER A 187 11.69 -14.26 16.08
N ARG A 188 10.58 -13.54 16.17
CA ARG A 188 10.48 -12.22 16.83
C ARG A 188 9.18 -12.13 17.64
N PRO A 189 9.11 -11.23 18.63
CA PRO A 189 8.24 -11.39 19.79
C PRO A 189 6.76 -11.31 19.44
N GLU A 190 5.97 -11.96 20.29
CA GLU A 190 4.51 -11.96 20.30
C GLU A 190 3.99 -10.54 20.05
N SER A 191 3.22 -10.40 18.98
CA SER A 191 2.56 -9.16 18.61
C SER A 191 1.77 -8.65 19.80
N GLU A 192 2.12 -7.47 20.31
CA GLU A 192 1.12 -6.59 20.89
C GLU A 192 0.05 -6.44 19.80
N LEU A 193 -1.10 -7.10 20.04
CA LEU A 193 -2.32 -6.90 19.26
C LEU A 193 -2.47 -5.39 19.06
N ILE A 194 -2.99 -4.96 17.90
CA ILE A 194 -3.07 -3.55 17.44
C ILE A 194 -3.87 -2.69 18.44
N HIS A 195 -3.27 -2.42 19.59
CA HIS A 195 -3.80 -1.70 20.72
C HIS A 195 -3.44 -0.24 20.51
N GLY A 196 -4.40 0.65 20.78
CA GLY A 196 -4.16 2.07 20.68
C GLY A 196 -4.12 2.64 19.25
N ALA A 197 -4.78 1.98 18.28
CA ALA A 197 -4.92 2.56 16.95
C ALA A 197 -6.00 3.65 16.90
N GLY A 198 -5.73 4.71 16.13
CA GLY A 198 -6.63 5.85 15.91
C GLY A 198 -6.50 6.43 14.49
N ILE A 199 -7.42 7.31 14.11
CA ILE A 199 -7.30 8.14 12.91
C ILE A 199 -7.35 9.61 13.36
N THR A 200 -6.41 10.44 12.89
CA THR A 200 -6.45 11.88 13.18
C THR A 200 -7.62 12.55 12.46
N PRO A 201 -8.05 13.78 12.84
CA PRO A 201 -8.97 14.58 12.02
C PRO A 201 -8.44 14.78 10.58
N GLU A 202 -7.13 14.78 10.46
CA GLU A 202 -6.36 14.76 9.21
C GLU A 202 -6.29 13.35 8.58
N GLY A 203 -7.13 12.39 8.96
CA GLY A 203 -7.29 11.07 8.32
C GLY A 203 -6.03 10.21 8.24
N VAL A 204 -5.03 10.49 9.07
CA VAL A 204 -3.80 9.70 9.16
C VAL A 204 -4.04 8.57 10.15
N MET A 205 -3.73 7.33 9.75
CA MET A 205 -3.75 6.20 10.68
C MET A 205 -2.60 6.34 11.68
N MET A 206 -2.93 6.19 12.96
CA MET A 206 -2.00 6.24 14.09
C MET A 206 -2.04 4.90 14.80
N LEU A 207 -0.88 4.34 15.15
CA LEU A 207 -0.76 3.21 16.08
C LEU A 207 0.02 3.73 17.29
N GLU A 208 -0.55 3.62 18.48
CA GLU A 208 0.06 4.15 19.72
C GLU A 208 0.49 5.62 19.57
N GLU A 209 -0.37 6.42 18.94
CA GLU A 209 -0.13 7.85 18.66
C GLU A 209 1.01 8.14 17.67
N VAL A 210 1.47 7.14 16.92
CA VAL A 210 2.49 7.28 15.88
C VAL A 210 1.88 7.04 14.49
N PRO A 211 2.02 7.97 13.52
CA PRO A 211 1.55 7.75 12.16
C PRO A 211 2.15 6.48 11.60
N SER A 212 1.32 5.58 11.11
CA SER A 212 1.76 4.25 10.71
C SER A 212 1.22 3.88 9.32
N ILE A 213 1.86 2.91 8.68
CA ILE A 213 1.44 2.30 7.42
C ILE A 213 1.46 0.78 7.55
N ILE A 214 0.44 0.12 7.00
CA ILE A 214 0.31 -1.33 6.93
C ILE A 214 0.47 -1.76 5.47
N LEU A 215 1.49 -2.56 5.19
CA LEU A 215 1.81 -3.04 3.85
C LEU A 215 1.80 -4.57 3.81
N PRO A 216 1.37 -5.19 2.69
CA PRO A 216 1.58 -6.61 2.47
C PRO A 216 3.08 -6.92 2.46
N SER A 217 3.53 -8.02 3.09
CA SER A 217 4.95 -8.37 3.15
C SER A 217 5.57 -8.55 1.75
N ARG A 218 4.78 -9.09 0.81
CA ARG A 218 5.13 -9.27 -0.61
C ARG A 218 5.51 -7.98 -1.35
N PHE A 219 5.12 -6.80 -0.84
CA PHE A 219 5.61 -5.53 -1.38
C PHE A 219 7.14 -5.43 -1.26
N PHE A 220 7.70 -5.90 -0.15
CA PHE A 220 9.14 -5.91 0.06
C PHE A 220 9.82 -6.97 -0.77
N ASP A 221 9.21 -8.15 -0.95
CA ASP A 221 9.74 -9.18 -1.83
C ASP A 221 9.85 -8.65 -3.27
N ALA A 222 8.77 -8.05 -3.80
CA ALA A 222 8.75 -7.42 -5.12
C ALA A 222 9.78 -6.28 -5.23
N LEU A 223 9.94 -5.47 -4.18
CA LEU A 223 10.94 -4.40 -4.16
C LEU A 223 12.37 -4.95 -4.14
N ILE A 224 12.65 -5.98 -3.34
CA ILE A 224 13.98 -6.59 -3.23
C ILE A 224 14.41 -7.16 -4.58
N THR A 225 13.55 -7.92 -5.26
CA THR A 225 13.84 -8.46 -6.60
C THR A 225 14.23 -7.35 -7.58
N VAL A 226 13.54 -6.21 -7.52
CA VAL A 226 13.80 -5.04 -8.37
C VAL A 226 15.10 -4.32 -8.00
N LEU A 227 15.51 -4.34 -6.74
CA LEU A 227 16.78 -3.75 -6.27
C LEU A 227 17.96 -4.66 -6.60
N GLU A 228 17.79 -5.97 -6.48
CA GLU A 228 18.79 -6.97 -6.88
C GLU A 228 19.11 -6.85 -8.37
N SER A 229 18.07 -6.70 -9.22
CA SER A 229 18.26 -6.51 -10.66
C SER A 229 19.07 -5.24 -10.99
N LEU A 230 18.84 -4.15 -10.25
CA LEU A 230 19.60 -2.90 -10.40
C LEU A 230 21.07 -3.06 -10.01
N GLN A 231 21.33 -3.82 -8.96
CA GLN A 231 22.69 -4.09 -8.52
C GLN A 231 23.44 -4.91 -9.56
N GLU A 232 22.80 -5.92 -10.17
CA GLU A 232 23.37 -6.71 -11.25
C GLU A 232 23.66 -5.87 -12.50
N GLU A 233 22.71 -5.04 -12.94
CA GLU A 233 22.87 -4.11 -14.07
C GLU A 233 24.04 -3.13 -13.85
N GLY A 234 24.14 -2.56 -12.64
CA GLY A 234 25.24 -1.67 -12.27
C GLY A 234 26.60 -2.37 -12.24
N THR A 235 26.63 -3.63 -11.80
CA THR A 235 27.87 -4.43 -11.76
C THR A 235 28.33 -4.82 -13.16
N ALA A 236 27.41 -5.21 -14.04
CA ALA A 236 27.68 -5.55 -15.43
C ALA A 236 28.22 -4.34 -16.23
N ALA A 237 27.64 -3.16 -16.03
CA ALA A 237 28.10 -1.92 -16.68
C ALA A 237 29.53 -1.53 -16.26
N LEU A 238 29.93 -1.80 -15.01
CA LEU A 238 31.29 -1.55 -14.50
C LEU A 238 32.33 -2.57 -14.99
N THR A 239 31.90 -3.78 -15.35
CA THR A 239 32.80 -4.79 -15.97
C THR A 239 33.05 -4.51 -17.44
N ASP A 240 32.05 -4.03 -18.19
CA ASP A 240 32.23 -3.65 -19.60
C ASP A 240 33.10 -2.39 -19.75
N SER A 241 32.96 -1.40 -18.85
CA SER A 241 33.77 -0.17 -18.89
C SER A 241 35.24 -0.37 -18.50
N ARG A 242 35.64 -1.58 -18.07
CA ARG A 242 37.04 -1.95 -17.77
C ARG A 242 37.71 -2.74 -18.89
N CYS A 243 36.98 -3.03 -19.96
CA CYS A 243 37.46 -3.75 -21.14
C CYS A 243 37.71 -2.84 -22.36
N GLU A 244 37.59 -1.51 -22.20
CA GLU A 244 37.97 -0.50 -23.21
C GLU A 244 39.31 0.18 -22.88
#